data_AF-A0A7Y1VRX4-F1
#
_entry.id   AF-A0A7Y1VRX4-F1
#
_cell.length_a   1.000
_cell.length_b   1.000
_cell.length_c   1.000
_cell.angle_alpha   90.00
_cell.angle_beta   90.00
_cell.angle_gamma   90.00
#
_symmetry.space_group_name_H-M   'P 1'
#
loop_
_entity.id
_entity.type
_entity.pdbx_description
1 polymer ?
#
loop_
_entity_poly.entity_id
_entity_poly.type
_entity_poly.pdbx_seq_one_letter_code
_entity_poly.pdbx_strand_id
1 'polypeptide(L)'
;MKKFIVIYHAPVTAMQQMADVSQEDQAKGMEAWMTWAQKCGDKLVDMGNPLANGLQLTPGGGSKTSDKGVTGYSILQAESLDEAKKLL
;
A
#
# COMPACT_ATOMS: atom_id res chain seq x y z
N MET A 1 -4.70 -19.68 10.15
CA MET A 1 -4.38 -18.35 9.60
C MET A 1 -3.37 -18.34 8.46
N LYS A 2 -3.81 -17.84 7.31
CA LYS A 2 -3.02 -17.54 6.11
C LYS A 2 -2.61 -16.07 6.13
N LYS A 3 -1.49 -15.75 5.47
CA LYS A 3 -1.05 -14.36 5.26
C LYS A 3 -1.47 -13.87 3.87
N PHE A 4 -1.91 -12.63 3.79
CA PHE A 4 -2.33 -11.95 2.57
C PHE A 4 -1.57 -10.64 2.46
N ILE A 5 -1.15 -10.29 1.25
CA ILE A 5 -0.54 -9.00 0.96
C ILE A 5 -1.57 -8.10 0.28
N VAL A 6 -1.72 -6.90 0.82
CA VAL A 6 -2.50 -5.81 0.21
C VAL A 6 -1.48 -4.92 -0.51
N ILE A 7 -1.65 -4.72 -1.81
CA ILE A 7 -0.75 -3.86 -2.59
C ILE A 7 -1.49 -2.59 -2.96
N TYR A 8 -0.99 -1.46 -2.50
CA TYR A 8 -1.55 -0.15 -2.81
C TYR A 8 -1.06 0.28 -4.20
N HIS A 9 -2.02 0.64 -5.05
CA HIS A 9 -1.77 1.10 -6.39
C HIS A 9 -2.24 2.54 -6.54
N ALA A 10 -1.41 3.40 -7.11
CA ALA A 10 -1.79 4.74 -7.53
C ALA A 10 -1.25 5.02 -8.94
N PRO A 11 -2.01 5.71 -9.80
CA PRO A 11 -1.50 6.11 -11.10
C PRO A 11 -0.34 7.09 -10.92
N VAL A 12 0.61 7.08 -11.86
CA VAL A 12 1.79 7.96 -11.84
C VAL A 12 1.40 9.43 -11.75
N THR A 13 0.29 9.81 -12.38
CA THR A 13 -0.28 11.17 -12.33
C THR A 13 -0.71 11.57 -10.92
N ALA A 14 -1.26 10.64 -10.12
CA ALA A 14 -1.63 10.91 -8.74
C ALA A 14 -0.39 11.05 -7.83
N MET A 15 0.69 10.31 -8.11
CA MET A 15 1.97 10.48 -7.40
C MET A 15 2.62 11.83 -7.69
N GLN A 16 2.45 12.39 -8.88
CA GLN A 16 2.90 13.75 -9.22
C GLN A 16 2.09 14.83 -8.49
N GLN A 17 0.79 14.60 -8.30
CA GLN A 17 -0.11 15.49 -7.55
C GLN A 17 0.07 15.41 -6.02
N MET A 18 0.71 14.36 -5.49
CA MET A 18 1.03 14.27 -4.07
C MET A 18 1.95 15.40 -3.58
N ALA A 19 2.71 16.04 -4.48
CA ALA A 19 3.54 17.20 -4.15
C ALA A 19 2.72 18.43 -3.71
N ASP A 20 1.45 18.51 -4.14
CA ASP A 20 0.57 19.66 -3.89
C ASP A 20 -0.50 19.38 -2.82
N VAL A 21 -0.46 18.21 -2.18
CA VAL A 21 -1.44 17.86 -1.14
C VAL A 21 -1.18 18.68 0.11
N SER A 22 -2.22 19.36 0.62
CA SER A 22 -2.15 20.17 1.82
C SER A 22 -1.73 19.34 3.05
N GLN A 23 -1.10 19.97 4.03
CA GLN A 23 -0.75 19.27 5.29
C GLN A 23 -1.98 18.72 6.01
N GLU A 24 -3.12 19.41 5.91
CA GLU A 24 -4.39 18.95 6.48
C GLU A 24 -4.87 17.65 5.83
N ASP A 25 -4.81 17.57 4.50
CA ASP A 25 -5.24 16.36 3.78
C ASP A 25 -4.27 15.20 3.99
N GLN A 26 -2.96 15.48 4.11
CA GLN A 26 -1.99 14.47 4.54
C GLN A 26 -2.32 13.92 5.94
N ALA A 27 -2.66 14.79 6.89
CA ALA A 27 -3.04 14.39 8.25
C ALA A 27 -4.32 13.54 8.26
N LYS A 28 -5.35 13.93 7.50
CA LYS A 28 -6.59 13.13 7.35
C LYS A 28 -6.31 11.75 6.75
N GLY A 29 -5.44 11.68 5.74
CA GLY A 29 -5.02 10.41 5.15
C GLY A 29 -4.34 9.49 6.16
N MET A 30 -3.42 10.04 6.97
CA MET A 30 -2.74 9.31 8.02
C MET A 30 -3.69 8.86 9.14
N GLU A 31 -4.64 9.71 9.54
CA GLU A 31 -5.66 9.37 10.55
C GLU A 31 -6.56 8.22 10.09
N ALA A 32 -7.05 8.28 8.85
CA ALA A 32 -7.85 7.21 8.27
C ALA A 32 -7.06 5.89 8.21
N TRP A 33 -5.78 5.96 7.85
CA TRP A 33 -4.91 4.78 7.81
C TRP A 33 -4.67 4.18 9.20
N MET A 34 -4.45 5.02 10.22
CA MET A 34 -4.31 4.56 11.61
C MET A 34 -5.61 3.98 12.18
N THR A 35 -6.75 4.57 11.83
CA THR A 35 -8.08 4.05 12.21
C THR A 35 -8.33 2.67 11.61
N TRP A 36 -7.98 2.48 10.34
CA TRP A 36 -8.03 1.17 9.69
C TRP A 36 -7.11 0.14 10.38
N ALA A 37 -5.90 0.54 10.75
CA ALA A 37 -4.97 -0.33 11.46
C ALA A 37 -5.53 -0.79 12.82
N GLN A 38 -6.15 0.12 13.57
CA GLN A 38 -6.84 -0.20 14.81
C GLN A 38 -8.01 -1.16 14.60
N LYS A 39 -8.82 -0.96 13.55
CA LYS A 39 -9.91 -1.89 13.16
C LYS A 39 -9.37 -3.29 12.85
N CYS A 40 -8.21 -3.39 12.20
CA CYS A 40 -7.60 -4.68 11.87
C CYS A 40 -7.03 -5.40 13.09
N GLY A 41 -6.52 -4.66 14.08
CA GLY A 41 -5.99 -5.23 15.32
C GLY A 41 -4.91 -6.30 15.06
N ASP A 42 -5.06 -7.45 15.71
CA ASP A 42 -4.14 -8.60 15.58
C ASP A 42 -4.13 -9.24 14.19
N LYS A 43 -5.07 -8.88 13.31
CA LYS A 43 -5.11 -9.33 11.92
C LYS A 43 -4.18 -8.53 11.01
N LEU A 44 -3.67 -7.39 11.47
CA LEU A 44 -2.63 -6.63 10.77
C LEU A 44 -1.25 -7.11 11.23
N VAL A 45 -0.57 -7.84 10.37
CA VAL A 45 0.76 -8.43 10.64
C VAL A 45 1.87 -7.43 10.38
N ASP A 46 1.72 -6.62 9.33
CA ASP A 46 2.63 -5.55 8.97
C ASP A 46 1.80 -4.37 8.48
N MET A 47 1.97 -3.22 9.14
CA MET A 47 1.32 -1.97 8.76
C MET A 47 1.72 -1.53 7.35
N GLY A 48 2.94 -1.86 6.92
CA GLY A 48 3.41 -1.55 5.59
C GLY A 48 4.57 -0.58 5.53
N ASN A 49 5.13 -0.46 4.33
CA ASN A 49 6.10 0.57 3.98
C ASN A 49 5.77 1.19 2.62
N PRO A 50 6.15 2.45 2.39
CA PRO A 50 6.05 3.08 1.08
C PRO A 50 6.97 2.38 0.07
N LEU A 51 6.47 2.18 -1.16
CA LEU A 51 7.16 1.52 -2.28
C LEU A 51 7.14 2.36 -3.58
N ALA A 52 6.86 3.66 -3.49
CA ALA A 52 6.85 4.55 -4.65
C ALA A 52 8.20 4.55 -5.40
N ASN A 53 8.16 4.92 -6.69
CA ASN A 53 9.33 4.94 -7.59
C ASN A 53 9.96 3.57 -7.86
N GLY A 54 9.15 2.50 -7.90
CA GLY A 54 9.62 1.15 -8.21
C GLY A 54 10.30 1.02 -9.57
N LEU A 55 11.23 0.06 -9.69
CA LEU A 55 11.93 -0.29 -10.93
C LEU A 55 11.51 -1.67 -11.43
N GLN A 56 11.34 -1.80 -12.75
CA GLN A 56 11.25 -3.08 -13.43
C GLN A 56 12.64 -3.49 -13.92
N LEU A 57 13.12 -4.65 -13.45
CA LEU A 57 14.38 -5.24 -13.90
C LEU A 57 14.16 -6.10 -15.15
N THR A 58 15.14 -6.12 -16.04
CA THR A 58 15.13 -6.98 -17.23
C THR A 58 16.22 -8.06 -17.14
N PRO A 59 16.02 -9.24 -17.77
CA PRO A 59 17.11 -10.18 -17.97
C PRO A 59 18.30 -9.46 -18.63
N GLY A 60 19.51 -9.66 -18.11
CA GLY A 60 20.72 -8.95 -18.56
C GLY A 60 21.12 -7.72 -17.73
N GLY A 61 20.46 -7.44 -16.61
CA GLY A 61 20.90 -6.46 -15.62
C GLY A 61 20.45 -5.02 -15.88
N GLY A 62 19.61 -4.80 -16.89
CA GLY A 62 18.97 -3.51 -17.12
C GLY A 62 17.80 -3.23 -16.16
N SER A 63 17.44 -1.96 -16.01
CA SER A 63 16.26 -1.53 -15.27
C SER A 63 15.57 -0.35 -15.95
N LYS A 64 14.25 -0.27 -15.81
CA LYS A 64 13.44 0.89 -16.18
C LYS A 64 12.45 1.23 -15.07
N THR A 65 11.87 2.43 -15.09
CA THR A 65 10.77 2.79 -14.17
C THR A 65 9.61 1.80 -14.33
N SER A 66 9.08 1.34 -13.19
CA SER A 66 7.94 0.42 -13.17
C SER A 66 6.65 1.13 -13.57
N ASP A 67 5.86 0.47 -14.42
CA ASP A 67 4.52 0.92 -14.82
C ASP A 67 3.41 0.35 -13.92
N LYS A 68 3.76 -0.43 -12.89
CA LYS A 68 2.78 -1.10 -12.01
C LYS A 68 2.11 -0.18 -11.02
N GLY A 69 2.62 1.04 -10.81
CA GLY A 69 2.00 2.01 -9.91
C GLY A 69 1.91 1.55 -8.45
N VAL A 70 2.76 0.61 -8.03
CA VAL A 70 2.80 0.15 -6.64
C VAL A 70 3.37 1.27 -5.77
N THR A 71 2.63 1.66 -4.74
CA THR A 71 3.00 2.77 -3.84
C THR A 71 3.23 2.34 -2.40
N GLY A 72 2.79 1.14 -2.04
CA GLY A 72 3.02 0.57 -0.72
C GLY A 72 2.37 -0.81 -0.59
N TYR A 73 2.48 -1.39 0.60
CA TYR A 73 1.85 -2.66 0.93
C TYR A 73 1.38 -2.66 2.37
N SER A 74 0.55 -3.64 2.74
CA SER A 74 0.39 -4.12 4.12
C SER A 74 0.24 -5.64 4.12
N ILE A 75 0.46 -6.28 5.27
CA ILE A 75 0.28 -7.73 5.42
C ILE A 75 -0.84 -7.99 6.43
N LEU A 76 -1.86 -8.73 6.00
CA LEU A 76 -2.98 -9.18 6.82
C LEU A 76 -2.89 -10.67 7.08
N GLN A 77 -3.54 -11.13 8.15
CA GLN A 77 -3.80 -12.55 8.41
C GLN A 77 -5.29 -12.84 8.62
N ALA A 78 -5.78 -13.90 7.98
CA ALA A 78 -7.17 -14.35 8.05
C ALA A 78 -7.29 -15.84 7.68
N GLU A 79 -8.45 -16.48 7.85
CA GLU A 79 -8.63 -17.89 7.47
C GLU A 79 -8.88 -18.09 5.97
N SER A 80 -9.38 -17.04 5.31
CA SER A 80 -9.65 -17.02 3.88
C SER A 80 -9.42 -15.63 3.26
N LEU A 81 -9.33 -15.61 1.93
CA LEU A 81 -9.24 -14.36 1.19
C LEU A 81 -10.49 -13.49 1.39
N ASP A 82 -11.67 -14.10 1.52
CA ASP A 82 -12.92 -13.36 1.73
C ASP A 82 -13.02 -12.74 3.11
N GLU A 83 -12.42 -13.35 4.13
CA GLU A 83 -12.25 -12.69 5.43
C GLU A 83 -11.24 -11.54 5.37
N ALA A 84 -10.11 -11.71 4.67
CA ALA A 84 -9.12 -10.64 4.50
C ALA A 84 -9.74 -9.40 3.83
N LYS A 85 -10.61 -9.61 2.81
CA LYS A 85 -11.32 -8.51 2.13
C LYS A 85 -12.25 -7.71 3.04
N LYS A 86 -12.83 -8.31 4.08
CA LYS A 86 -13.73 -7.60 5.02
C LYS A 86 -12.99 -6.59 5.92
N LEU A 87 -11.66 -6.70 5.98
CA LEU A 87 -10.81 -5.78 6.74
C LEU A 87 -10.48 -4.51 5.96
N LEU A 88 -10.49 -4.59 4.63
CA LEU A 88 -10.30 -3.46 3.71
C LEU A 88 -11.53 -2.55 3.68
#